data_AF-A0A926BPC4-F1
#
_entry.id   AF-A0A926BPC4-F1
#
_cell.length_a   1.000
_cell.length_b   1.000
_cell.length_c   1.000
_cell.angle_alpha   90.00
_cell.angle_beta   90.00
_cell.angle_gamma   90.00
#
_symmetry.space_group_name_H-M   'P 1'
#
loop_
_entity.id
_entity.type
_entity.pdbx_description
1 polymer ?
#
loop_
_entity_poly.entity_id
_entity_poly.type
_entity_poly.pdbx_seq_one_letter_code
_entity_poly.pdbx_strand_id
1 'polypeptide(L)'
;MPTATQDAKGGANAATWRSALLCLLLVPVSVYWQLSMETVRNSTHPSALSLPFHVVFILLCVTGANRLWARFVSPRTALSTGELLLTYSVLAISSAVAGVDTLQVMIPAITYGFRNAGANGWESFTPLLPPSLTISDPAIFERYYIGYGSVWLPAIRAAWLPVVLRWTGFVTLLLWVMLCINAVLRRAWTENEKLTFPVVQLPLQLVEPVTWSRAGLFGSGVFWCGFLVAAVPDMFNSLNFLFPGVPPMGYTGNGYSYVDMRYVKGLEQYLAHPPLSAMGETPLSFYPMVIGLGVLMPLDFLASVPLFYWGWKAQKVLTVALALDLNPRFPFTEFQSLGAYLSFFILSLFVARPHLRLVWQKACGKRDAIDDAAEPMPYALAVWGGLAGVAALVWFTGAMGLTWWVGVLFFVIYFALAIAITRMRAELGTPVHDLHQCGPDMVLTRLAGSRAFDDSNLVALGMLGAFNQAYRSHPMP
;
A
#
# COMPACT_ATOMS: atom_id res chain seq x y z
N MET A 1 3.58 31.83 -13.62
CA MET A 1 2.52 30.92 -14.08
C MET A 1 2.56 30.83 -15.60
N PRO A 2 3.18 29.79 -16.17
CA PRO A 2 2.92 29.38 -17.55
C PRO A 2 1.75 28.39 -17.58
N THR A 3 0.88 28.60 -18.54
CA THR A 3 -0.36 27.88 -18.85
C THR A 3 -0.11 26.42 -19.24
N ALA A 4 -0.81 25.50 -18.60
CA ALA A 4 -0.77 24.04 -18.76
C ALA A 4 -1.35 23.52 -20.10
N THR A 5 -1.18 24.25 -21.21
CA THR A 5 -1.86 23.95 -22.49
C THR A 5 -0.91 23.74 -23.67
N GLN A 6 0.37 23.44 -23.46
CA GLN A 6 1.31 23.16 -24.57
C GLN A 6 2.10 21.85 -24.54
N ASP A 7 1.97 20.98 -23.52
CA ASP A 7 2.79 19.74 -23.44
C ASP A 7 2.12 18.48 -24.01
N ALA A 8 1.03 18.59 -24.76
CA ALA A 8 0.40 17.45 -25.43
C ALA A 8 1.12 16.97 -26.70
N LYS A 9 2.26 17.56 -27.07
CA LYS A 9 3.03 17.20 -28.27
C LYS A 9 4.48 16.87 -27.91
N GLY A 10 4.74 15.58 -27.66
CA GLY A 10 6.13 15.06 -27.59
C GLY A 10 6.44 14.04 -26.50
N GLY A 11 5.46 13.38 -25.89
CA GLY A 11 5.74 12.26 -24.99
C GLY A 11 6.27 11.06 -25.78
N ALA A 12 7.59 10.87 -25.81
CA ALA A 12 8.17 9.61 -26.28
C ALA A 12 7.46 8.44 -25.58
N ASN A 13 7.12 7.39 -26.33
CA ASN A 13 6.47 6.20 -25.77
C ASN A 13 7.23 5.72 -24.53
N ALA A 14 6.60 5.82 -23.36
CA ALA A 14 7.20 5.42 -22.09
C ALA A 14 7.47 3.90 -22.06
N ALA A 15 6.61 3.12 -22.72
CA ALA A 15 6.74 1.67 -22.89
C ALA A 15 7.69 1.33 -24.05
N THR A 16 8.98 1.33 -23.77
CA THR A 16 10.04 0.87 -24.69
C THR A 16 10.61 -0.48 -24.25
N TRP A 17 11.31 -1.17 -25.15
CA TRP A 17 12.07 -2.38 -24.78
C TRP A 17 13.13 -2.09 -23.69
N ARG A 18 13.67 -0.87 -23.64
CA ARG A 18 14.68 -0.45 -22.65
C ARG A 18 14.05 -0.37 -21.26
N SER A 19 12.88 0.27 -21.15
CA SER A 19 12.12 0.32 -19.90
C SER A 19 11.68 -1.07 -19.44
N ALA A 20 11.28 -1.94 -20.37
CA ALA A 20 10.90 -3.32 -20.06
C ALA A 20 12.08 -4.13 -19.52
N LEU A 21 13.25 -4.03 -20.17
CA LEU A 21 14.48 -4.68 -19.71
C LEU A 21 14.92 -4.14 -18.34
N LEU A 22 14.84 -2.83 -18.15
CA LEU A 22 15.17 -2.19 -16.88
C LEU A 22 14.26 -2.67 -15.75
N CYS A 23 12.94 -2.74 -15.99
CA CYS A 23 11.98 -3.30 -15.03
C CYS A 23 12.28 -4.77 -14.72
N LEU A 24 12.53 -5.59 -15.74
CA LEU A 24 12.83 -7.02 -15.58
C LEU A 24 14.05 -7.25 -14.68
N LEU A 25 15.07 -6.38 -14.77
CA LEU A 25 16.28 -6.46 -13.96
C LEU A 25 16.09 -5.85 -12.56
N LEU A 26 15.39 -4.73 -12.44
CA LEU A 26 15.27 -4.00 -11.17
C LEU A 26 14.19 -4.55 -10.23
N VAL A 27 13.10 -5.14 -10.76
CA VAL A 27 12.02 -5.68 -9.91
C VAL A 27 12.54 -6.75 -8.96
N PRO A 28 13.30 -7.79 -9.39
CA PRO A 28 13.85 -8.79 -8.47
C PRO A 28 14.76 -8.18 -7.41
N VAL A 29 15.60 -7.20 -7.78
CA VAL A 29 16.50 -6.51 -6.85
C VAL A 29 15.71 -5.70 -5.81
N SER A 30 14.70 -4.96 -6.25
CA SER A 30 13.83 -4.16 -5.39
C SER A 30 13.06 -5.04 -4.41
N VAL A 31 12.43 -6.10 -4.89
CA VAL A 31 11.66 -7.05 -4.06
C VAL A 31 12.58 -7.79 -3.09
N TYR A 32 13.76 -8.23 -3.54
CA TYR A 32 14.73 -8.88 -2.65
C TYR A 32 15.21 -7.94 -1.54
N TRP A 33 15.51 -6.69 -1.86
CA TRP A 33 15.89 -5.70 -0.87
C TRP A 33 14.74 -5.47 0.12
N GLN A 34 13.52 -5.24 -0.37
CA GLN A 34 12.34 -5.08 0.47
C GLN A 34 12.12 -6.26 1.41
N LEU A 35 12.07 -7.50 0.90
CA LEU A 35 11.86 -8.70 1.72
C LEU A 35 12.99 -8.91 2.75
N SER A 36 14.22 -8.55 2.38
CA SER A 36 15.35 -8.59 3.30
C SER A 36 15.18 -7.59 4.46
N MET A 37 14.60 -6.41 4.21
CA MET A 37 14.31 -5.43 5.26
C MET A 37 13.12 -5.82 6.11
N GLU A 38 12.01 -6.22 5.46
CA GLU A 38 10.71 -6.43 6.11
C GLU A 38 10.62 -7.77 6.83
N THR A 39 11.07 -8.85 6.19
CA THR A 39 10.88 -10.21 6.71
C THR A 39 12.14 -10.76 7.38
N VAL A 40 13.31 -10.58 6.75
CA VAL A 40 14.56 -11.20 7.24
C VAL A 40 15.17 -10.42 8.40
N ARG A 41 15.30 -9.10 8.24
CA ARG A 41 15.89 -8.22 9.26
C ARG A 41 14.86 -7.60 10.19
N ASN A 42 13.58 -7.60 9.79
CA ASN A 42 12.48 -6.95 10.50
C ASN A 42 12.83 -5.54 10.99
N SER A 43 13.46 -4.75 10.13
CA SER A 43 14.01 -3.43 10.50
C SER A 43 13.03 -2.30 10.21
N THR A 44 12.52 -2.24 8.98
CA THR A 44 11.63 -1.19 8.49
C THR A 44 10.69 -1.74 7.42
N HIS A 45 9.53 -1.10 7.26
CA HIS A 45 8.48 -1.52 6.32
C HIS A 45 8.26 -0.49 5.21
N PRO A 46 9.14 -0.41 4.19
CA PRO A 46 8.97 0.52 3.09
C PRO A 46 7.64 0.38 2.35
N SER A 47 7.10 -0.83 2.25
CA SER A 47 5.84 -1.10 1.55
C SER A 47 4.60 -0.63 2.30
N ALA A 48 4.74 -0.21 3.55
CA ALA A 48 3.65 0.37 4.35
C ALA A 48 3.51 1.88 4.16
N LEU A 49 4.46 2.51 3.45
CA LEU A 49 4.45 3.94 3.16
C LEU A 49 3.85 4.20 1.78
N SER A 50 3.05 5.26 1.64
CA SER A 50 2.50 5.69 0.35
C SER A 50 3.58 6.04 -0.67
N LEU A 51 4.78 6.40 -0.19
CA LEU A 51 5.99 6.61 -0.97
C LEU A 51 7.08 5.62 -0.55
N PRO A 52 7.19 4.45 -1.21
CA PRO A 52 8.20 3.45 -0.82
C PRO A 52 9.62 4.00 -1.01
N PHE A 53 10.31 4.26 0.10
CA PHE A 53 11.60 4.97 0.06
C PHE A 53 12.68 4.23 -0.75
N HIS A 54 12.68 2.90 -0.73
CA HIS A 54 13.65 2.11 -1.50
C HIS A 54 13.42 2.25 -3.01
N VAL A 55 12.16 2.38 -3.46
CA VAL A 55 11.83 2.65 -4.86
C VAL A 55 12.30 4.05 -5.26
N VAL A 56 12.09 5.05 -4.40
CA VAL A 56 12.60 6.41 -4.61
C VAL A 56 14.13 6.42 -4.67
N PHE A 57 14.79 5.66 -3.82
CA PHE A 57 16.25 5.52 -3.82
C PHE A 57 16.75 4.83 -5.11
N ILE A 58 16.11 3.75 -5.55
CA ILE A 58 16.44 3.10 -6.83
C ILE A 58 16.25 4.10 -7.97
N LEU A 59 15.15 4.85 -7.98
CA LEU A 59 14.89 5.89 -8.99
C LEU A 59 15.97 6.98 -8.98
N LEU A 60 16.40 7.42 -7.79
CA LEU A 60 17.49 8.39 -7.63
C LEU A 60 18.79 7.84 -8.24
N CYS A 61 19.16 6.60 -7.94
CA CYS A 61 20.35 5.94 -8.49
C CYS A 61 20.27 5.78 -10.01
N VAL A 62 19.14 5.31 -10.54
CA VAL A 62 18.91 5.14 -11.98
C VAL A 62 18.96 6.49 -12.68
N THR A 63 18.35 7.53 -12.11
CA THR A 63 18.37 8.87 -12.69
C THR A 63 19.76 9.48 -12.65
N GLY A 64 20.50 9.30 -11.55
CA GLY A 64 21.91 9.70 -11.44
C GLY A 64 22.77 9.02 -12.50
N ALA A 65 22.66 7.69 -12.63
CA ALA A 65 23.36 6.91 -13.66
C ALA A 65 22.98 7.37 -15.08
N ASN A 66 21.69 7.60 -15.34
CA ASN A 66 21.19 8.09 -16.62
C ASN A 66 21.78 9.46 -16.99
N ARG A 67 21.92 10.36 -16.01
CA ARG A 67 22.52 11.69 -16.21
C ARG A 67 24.03 11.64 -16.44
N LEU A 68 24.74 10.77 -15.71
CA LEU A 68 26.16 10.53 -15.95
C LEU A 68 26.37 9.93 -17.34
N TRP A 69 25.52 8.97 -17.74
CA TRP A 69 25.53 8.39 -19.09
C TRP A 69 25.27 9.44 -20.18
N ALA A 70 24.26 10.30 -20.00
CA ALA A 70 23.97 11.38 -20.93
C ALA A 70 25.15 12.35 -21.08
N ARG A 71 25.89 12.61 -20.00
CA ARG A 71 27.04 13.51 -19.98
C ARG A 71 28.28 12.91 -20.63
N PHE A 72 28.61 11.65 -20.31
CA PHE A 72 29.89 11.05 -20.67
C PHE A 72 29.82 10.12 -21.89
N VAL A 73 28.64 9.63 -22.27
CA VAL A 73 28.47 8.67 -23.37
C VAL A 73 27.66 9.27 -24.52
N SER A 74 26.35 9.49 -24.33
CA SER A 74 25.51 10.10 -25.35
C SER A 74 24.15 10.56 -24.79
N PRO A 75 23.76 11.83 -25.00
CA PRO A 75 22.42 12.30 -24.66
C PRO A 75 21.30 11.59 -25.43
N ARG A 76 21.59 11.05 -26.62
CA ARG A 76 20.58 10.41 -27.49
C ARG A 76 20.18 9.00 -27.01
N THR A 77 21.05 8.34 -26.23
CA THR A 77 20.78 7.00 -25.70
C THR A 77 20.32 7.02 -24.24
N ALA A 78 20.27 8.19 -23.61
CA ALA A 78 19.72 8.36 -22.27
C ALA A 78 18.23 7.99 -22.23
N LEU A 79 17.80 7.46 -21.08
CA LEU A 79 16.41 7.18 -20.79
C LEU A 79 15.61 8.48 -20.75
N SER A 80 14.43 8.44 -21.36
CA SER A 80 13.44 9.51 -21.31
C SER A 80 12.76 9.59 -19.94
N THR A 81 12.17 10.74 -19.64
CA THR A 81 11.35 10.92 -18.44
C THR A 81 10.19 9.91 -18.38
N GLY A 82 9.60 9.57 -19.53
CA GLY A 82 8.56 8.54 -19.61
C GLY A 82 9.06 7.15 -19.19
N GLU A 83 10.23 6.72 -19.67
CA GLU A 83 10.82 5.42 -19.30
C GLU A 83 11.17 5.37 -17.80
N LEU A 84 11.66 6.47 -17.22
CA LEU A 84 11.96 6.57 -15.78
C LEU A 84 10.68 6.50 -14.93
N LEU A 85 9.62 7.22 -15.32
CA LEU A 85 8.33 7.21 -14.62
C LEU A 85 7.62 5.86 -14.72
N LEU A 86 7.71 5.19 -15.87
CA LEU A 86 7.20 3.83 -16.03
C LEU A 86 7.95 2.88 -15.10
N THR A 87 9.28 2.96 -15.06
CA THR A 87 10.12 2.14 -14.18
C THR A 87 9.76 2.38 -12.72
N TYR A 88 9.62 3.64 -12.29
CA TYR A 88 9.16 3.98 -10.95
C TYR A 88 7.78 3.37 -10.63
N SER A 89 6.82 3.49 -11.55
CA SER A 89 5.47 2.97 -11.37
C SER A 89 5.45 1.44 -11.22
N VAL A 90 6.20 0.72 -12.07
CA VAL A 90 6.32 -0.74 -12.01
C VAL A 90 6.98 -1.18 -10.70
N LEU A 91 8.03 -0.49 -10.25
CA LEU A 91 8.69 -0.79 -8.98
C LEU A 91 7.78 -0.51 -7.78
N ALA A 92 7.02 0.59 -7.79
CA ALA A 92 6.07 0.93 -6.73
C ALA A 92 4.93 -0.12 -6.64
N ILE A 93 4.35 -0.51 -7.78
CA ILE A 93 3.32 -1.57 -7.83
C ILE A 93 3.89 -2.90 -7.37
N SER A 94 5.09 -3.27 -7.84
CA SER A 94 5.76 -4.51 -7.44
C SER A 94 6.04 -4.54 -5.94
N SER A 95 6.42 -3.40 -5.36
CA SER A 95 6.64 -3.25 -3.93
C SER A 95 5.36 -3.43 -3.12
N ALA A 96 4.24 -2.85 -3.57
CA ALA A 96 2.93 -3.02 -2.95
C ALA A 96 2.46 -4.48 -3.00
N VAL A 97 2.68 -5.17 -4.13
CA VAL A 97 2.35 -6.60 -4.28
C VAL A 97 3.24 -7.50 -3.43
N ALA A 98 4.54 -7.19 -3.32
CA ALA A 98 5.49 -7.91 -2.45
C ALA A 98 5.42 -7.49 -0.97
N GLY A 99 4.48 -6.59 -0.64
CA GLY A 99 4.37 -5.90 0.63
C GLY A 99 4.02 -6.78 1.83
N VAL A 100 4.13 -6.14 3.00
CA VAL A 100 3.87 -6.75 4.32
C VAL A 100 2.42 -7.25 4.43
N ASP A 101 1.46 -6.60 3.78
CA ASP A 101 0.03 -6.93 3.86
C ASP A 101 -0.51 -7.67 2.62
N THR A 102 0.37 -8.22 1.78
CA THR A 102 0.02 -8.95 0.55
C THR A 102 0.80 -10.26 0.47
N LEU A 103 1.85 -10.36 -0.36
CA LEU A 103 2.54 -11.64 -0.56
C LEU A 103 3.20 -12.19 0.72
N GLN A 104 3.61 -11.33 1.64
CA GLN A 104 4.22 -11.77 2.91
C GLN A 104 3.25 -12.48 3.83
N VAL A 105 1.94 -12.19 3.77
CA VAL A 105 0.90 -12.91 4.51
C VAL A 105 0.34 -14.06 3.67
N MET A 106 0.20 -13.85 2.35
CA MET A 106 -0.38 -14.82 1.44
C MET A 106 0.44 -16.11 1.31
N ILE A 107 1.79 -16.01 1.26
CA ILE A 107 2.64 -17.21 1.16
C ILE A 107 2.50 -18.10 2.40
N PRO A 108 2.61 -17.59 3.65
CA PRO A 108 2.29 -18.37 4.84
C PRO A 108 0.87 -18.92 4.83
N ALA A 109 -0.14 -18.14 4.43
CA ALA A 109 -1.55 -18.54 4.45
C ALA A 109 -1.83 -19.85 3.67
N ILE A 110 -1.02 -20.17 2.65
CA ILE A 110 -1.12 -21.41 1.86
C ILE A 110 -0.89 -22.67 2.70
N THR A 111 -0.06 -22.60 3.75
CA THR A 111 0.41 -23.79 4.51
C THR A 111 0.20 -23.68 6.01
N TYR A 112 0.05 -22.47 6.54
CA TYR A 112 0.06 -22.19 7.98
C TYR A 112 -1.07 -22.90 8.75
N GLY A 113 -2.24 -23.06 8.11
CA GLY A 113 -3.37 -23.82 8.66
C GLY A 113 -3.02 -25.28 8.96
N PHE A 114 -2.34 -25.96 8.04
CA PHE A 114 -1.90 -27.35 8.23
C PHE A 114 -0.72 -27.46 9.19
N ARG A 115 0.21 -26.49 9.15
CA ARG A 115 1.38 -26.48 10.05
C ARG A 115 0.99 -26.38 11.53
N ASN A 116 -0.02 -25.56 11.85
CA ASN A 116 -0.43 -25.28 13.24
C ASN A 116 -1.69 -26.04 13.66
N ALA A 117 -2.14 -27.01 12.85
CA ALA A 117 -3.32 -27.82 13.11
C ALA A 117 -3.34 -28.36 14.56
N GLY A 118 -2.26 -29.03 14.96
CA GLY A 118 -2.12 -29.73 16.25
C GLY A 118 -2.01 -28.87 17.51
N ALA A 119 -1.75 -27.56 17.38
CA ALA A 119 -1.46 -26.71 18.54
C ALA A 119 -2.66 -25.86 19.01
N ASN A 120 -3.62 -25.61 18.11
CA ASN A 120 -4.63 -24.56 18.31
C ASN A 120 -6.08 -25.05 18.08
N GLY A 121 -6.33 -26.36 17.99
CA GLY A 121 -7.67 -26.92 17.68
C GLY A 121 -8.08 -26.72 16.21
N TRP A 122 -7.09 -26.47 15.36
CA TRP A 122 -7.26 -26.08 13.97
C TRP A 122 -7.60 -27.27 13.06
N GLU A 123 -7.50 -28.51 13.56
CA GLU A 123 -7.90 -29.74 12.88
C GLU A 123 -9.38 -29.74 12.48
N SER A 124 -10.21 -28.96 13.19
CA SER A 124 -11.63 -28.80 12.90
C SER A 124 -11.90 -28.07 11.57
N PHE A 125 -10.99 -27.19 11.11
CA PHE A 125 -11.18 -26.41 9.89
C PHE A 125 -10.23 -26.74 8.76
N THR A 126 -9.11 -27.46 9.00
CA THR A 126 -8.22 -27.88 7.91
C THR A 126 -8.93 -28.69 6.81
N PRO A 127 -10.00 -29.47 7.06
CA PRO A 127 -10.77 -30.11 5.99
C PRO A 127 -11.55 -29.14 5.10
N LEU A 128 -11.81 -27.93 5.58
CA LEU A 128 -12.53 -26.88 4.86
C LEU A 128 -11.59 -26.04 3.97
N LEU A 129 -10.28 -26.20 4.12
CA LEU A 129 -9.30 -25.49 3.29
C LEU A 129 -9.29 -26.04 1.85
N PRO A 130 -9.35 -25.19 0.81
CA PRO A 130 -9.41 -25.60 -0.59
C PRO A 130 -8.08 -26.25 -1.04
N PRO A 131 -8.06 -27.56 -1.38
CA PRO A 131 -6.82 -28.26 -1.72
C PRO A 131 -6.11 -27.72 -2.96
N SER A 132 -6.83 -27.01 -3.83
CA SER A 132 -6.27 -26.39 -5.04
C SER A 132 -5.48 -25.10 -4.77
N LEU A 133 -5.65 -24.48 -3.60
CA LEU A 133 -5.06 -23.20 -3.22
C LEU A 133 -4.15 -23.28 -2.00
N THR A 134 -4.09 -24.44 -1.35
CA THR A 134 -3.29 -24.71 -0.15
C THR A 134 -2.41 -25.93 -0.34
N ILE A 135 -1.39 -26.10 0.50
CA ILE A 135 -0.52 -27.28 0.49
C ILE A 135 -0.59 -27.95 1.86
N SER A 136 -1.08 -29.19 1.88
CA SER A 136 -1.35 -29.95 3.11
C SER A 136 -0.26 -30.96 3.49
N ASP A 137 0.65 -31.29 2.57
CA ASP A 137 1.69 -32.30 2.80
C ASP A 137 2.86 -31.74 3.64
N PRO A 138 3.09 -32.24 4.88
CA PRO A 138 4.20 -31.80 5.72
C PRO A 138 5.57 -31.99 5.06
N ALA A 139 5.77 -33.05 4.27
CA ALA A 139 7.03 -33.31 3.59
C ALA A 139 7.40 -32.20 2.59
N ILE A 140 6.40 -31.47 2.08
CA ILE A 140 6.57 -30.35 1.16
C ILE A 140 6.77 -29.04 1.92
N PHE A 141 5.89 -28.71 2.88
CA PHE A 141 5.94 -27.38 3.51
C PHE A 141 6.94 -27.29 4.68
N GLU A 142 7.34 -28.37 5.34
CA GLU A 142 8.27 -28.27 6.48
C GLU A 142 9.63 -27.67 6.06
N ARG A 143 10.12 -28.04 4.87
CA ARG A 143 11.36 -27.49 4.28
C ARG A 143 11.30 -25.98 4.02
N TYR A 144 10.09 -25.42 3.85
CA TYR A 144 9.90 -23.97 3.75
C TYR A 144 10.10 -23.30 5.12
N TYR A 145 9.63 -23.90 6.20
CA TYR A 145 9.75 -23.34 7.56
C TYR A 145 11.11 -23.55 8.21
N ILE A 146 11.69 -24.76 8.11
CA ILE A 146 12.97 -25.09 8.76
C ILE A 146 14.19 -24.56 7.98
N GLY A 147 13.98 -24.07 6.76
CA GLY A 147 15.05 -23.71 5.84
C GLY A 147 15.66 -24.92 5.10
N TYR A 148 16.72 -24.68 4.32
CA TYR A 148 17.44 -25.69 3.52
C TYR A 148 16.62 -26.39 2.41
N GLY A 149 15.35 -26.01 2.21
CA GLY A 149 14.56 -26.40 1.05
C GLY A 149 15.05 -25.73 -0.24
N SER A 150 15.01 -26.47 -1.34
CA SER A 150 15.29 -25.92 -2.68
C SER A 150 14.03 -25.97 -3.53
N VAL A 151 13.62 -24.80 -4.07
CA VAL A 151 12.49 -24.68 -5.01
C VAL A 151 12.72 -25.51 -6.28
N TRP A 152 13.98 -25.87 -6.57
CA TRP A 152 14.36 -26.67 -7.72
C TRP A 152 14.10 -28.17 -7.55
N LEU A 153 13.77 -28.64 -6.34
CA LEU A 153 13.40 -30.03 -6.12
C LEU A 153 12.09 -30.35 -6.87
N PRO A 154 12.06 -31.39 -7.72
CA PRO A 154 10.89 -31.70 -8.55
C PRO A 154 9.58 -31.83 -7.77
N ALA A 155 9.61 -32.47 -6.59
CA ALA A 155 8.44 -32.64 -5.74
C ALA A 155 7.91 -31.30 -5.19
N ILE A 156 8.79 -30.43 -4.69
CA ILE A 156 8.41 -29.10 -4.17
C ILE A 156 7.86 -28.25 -5.31
N ARG A 157 8.54 -28.21 -6.46
CA ARG A 157 8.09 -27.45 -7.63
C ARG A 157 6.73 -27.92 -8.13
N ALA A 158 6.51 -29.24 -8.21
CA ALA A 158 5.24 -29.81 -8.67
C ALA A 158 4.08 -29.47 -7.73
N ALA A 159 4.32 -29.41 -6.41
CA ALA A 159 3.31 -29.05 -5.43
C ALA A 159 3.02 -27.53 -5.42
N TRP A 160 4.06 -26.70 -5.44
CA TRP A 160 3.91 -25.24 -5.31
C TRP A 160 3.47 -24.55 -6.60
N LEU A 161 3.96 -24.97 -7.77
CA LEU A 161 3.72 -24.25 -9.02
C LEU A 161 2.23 -24.06 -9.35
N PRO A 162 1.35 -25.07 -9.26
CA PRO A 162 -0.08 -24.88 -9.53
C PRO A 162 -0.75 -23.91 -8.57
N VAL A 163 -0.37 -23.95 -7.28
CA VAL A 163 -0.91 -23.07 -6.24
C VAL A 163 -0.48 -21.62 -6.48
N VAL A 164 0.81 -21.41 -6.73
CA VAL A 164 1.38 -20.09 -7.06
C VAL A 164 0.73 -19.51 -8.31
N LEU A 165 0.53 -20.31 -9.36
CA LEU A 165 -0.11 -19.83 -10.59
C LEU A 165 -1.56 -19.40 -10.37
N ARG A 166 -2.34 -20.13 -9.54
CA ARG A 166 -3.72 -19.75 -9.20
C ARG A 166 -3.77 -18.44 -8.41
N TRP A 167 -2.93 -18.29 -7.39
CA TRP A 167 -2.84 -17.06 -6.62
C TRP A 167 -2.31 -15.88 -7.46
N THR A 168 -1.35 -16.14 -8.36
CA THR A 168 -0.86 -15.12 -9.30
C THR A 168 -1.98 -14.68 -10.24
N GLY A 169 -2.79 -15.60 -10.76
CA GLY A 169 -3.97 -15.29 -11.56
C GLY A 169 -4.97 -14.43 -10.78
N PHE A 170 -5.23 -14.78 -9.51
CA PHE A 170 -6.09 -14.00 -8.62
C PHE A 170 -5.57 -12.58 -8.39
N VAL A 171 -4.29 -12.41 -8.01
CA VAL A 171 -3.67 -11.09 -7.80
C VAL A 171 -3.67 -10.28 -9.09
N THR A 172 -3.37 -10.90 -10.23
CA THR A 172 -3.40 -10.22 -11.53
C THR A 172 -4.81 -9.71 -11.86
N LEU A 173 -5.83 -10.52 -11.61
CA LEU A 173 -7.23 -10.13 -11.80
C LEU A 173 -7.63 -9.00 -10.85
N LEU A 174 -7.18 -9.04 -9.59
CA LEU A 174 -7.40 -8.00 -8.59
C LEU A 174 -6.78 -6.67 -9.06
N LEU A 175 -5.51 -6.69 -9.50
CA LEU A 175 -4.82 -5.54 -10.06
C LEU A 175 -5.48 -5.01 -11.35
N TRP A 176 -6.02 -5.90 -12.18
CA TRP A 176 -6.76 -5.52 -13.38
C TRP A 176 -8.03 -4.73 -13.04
N VAL A 177 -8.82 -5.18 -12.06
CA VAL A 177 -10.01 -4.44 -11.60
C VAL A 177 -9.62 -3.09 -11.01
N MET A 178 -8.56 -3.04 -10.19
CA MET A 178 -8.00 -1.79 -9.67
C MET A 178 -7.58 -0.82 -10.78
N LEU A 179 -6.93 -1.33 -11.83
CA LEU A 179 -6.54 -0.54 -13.00
C LEU A 179 -7.78 0.01 -13.74
N CYS A 180 -8.81 -0.81 -13.91
CA CYS A 180 -10.09 -0.40 -14.52
C CYS A 180 -10.76 0.73 -13.71
N ILE A 181 -10.80 0.60 -12.38
CA ILE A 181 -11.33 1.63 -11.48
C ILE A 181 -10.53 2.92 -11.60
N ASN A 182 -9.19 2.83 -11.56
CA ASN A 182 -8.32 3.99 -11.73
C ASN A 182 -8.52 4.67 -13.08
N ALA A 183 -8.66 3.91 -14.17
CA ALA A 183 -8.90 4.48 -15.50
C ALA A 183 -10.22 5.27 -15.57
N VAL A 184 -11.28 4.79 -14.92
CA VAL A 184 -12.58 5.49 -14.85
C VAL A 184 -12.46 6.80 -14.05
N LEU A 185 -11.75 6.76 -12.91
CA LEU A 185 -11.67 7.87 -11.96
C LEU A 185 -10.57 8.89 -12.29
N ARG A 186 -9.53 8.51 -13.05
CA ARG A 186 -8.37 9.34 -13.38
C ARG A 186 -8.78 10.73 -13.84
N ARG A 187 -9.62 10.80 -14.88
CA ARG A 187 -10.05 12.07 -15.46
C ARG A 187 -10.87 12.92 -14.50
N ALA A 188 -11.77 12.30 -13.73
CA ALA A 188 -12.54 13.01 -12.71
C ALA A 188 -11.61 13.67 -11.68
N TRP A 189 -10.65 12.91 -11.16
CA TRP A 189 -9.75 13.39 -10.13
C TRP A 189 -8.70 14.38 -10.62
N THR A 190 -8.18 14.20 -11.83
CA THR A 190 -7.14 15.09 -12.38
C THR A 190 -7.72 16.35 -13.02
N GLU A 191 -8.79 16.25 -13.82
CA GLU A 191 -9.30 17.39 -14.61
C GLU A 191 -10.47 18.12 -13.95
N ASN A 192 -11.44 17.36 -13.40
CA ASN A 192 -12.66 17.96 -12.84
C ASN A 192 -12.45 18.42 -11.39
N GLU A 193 -11.85 17.55 -10.56
CA GLU A 193 -11.64 17.78 -9.12
C GLU A 193 -10.26 18.36 -8.81
N LYS A 194 -9.29 18.23 -9.74
CA LYS A 194 -7.93 18.79 -9.65
C LYS A 194 -7.22 18.47 -8.34
N LEU A 195 -7.17 17.19 -7.97
CA LEU A 195 -6.42 16.72 -6.80
C LEU A 195 -4.94 17.12 -6.91
N THR A 196 -4.30 17.34 -5.76
CA THR A 196 -2.95 17.93 -5.67
C THR A 196 -1.82 16.93 -5.93
N PHE A 197 -2.05 15.63 -5.71
CA PHE A 197 -1.08 14.53 -5.81
C PHE A 197 0.28 14.83 -5.15
N PRO A 198 0.33 15.17 -3.83
CA PRO A 198 1.57 15.64 -3.20
C PRO A 198 2.71 14.61 -3.22
N VAL A 199 2.37 13.33 -3.05
CA VAL A 199 3.36 12.24 -2.93
C VAL A 199 4.15 12.01 -4.24
N VAL A 200 3.57 12.33 -5.39
CA VAL A 200 4.20 12.11 -6.70
C VAL A 200 5.18 13.23 -7.07
N GLN A 201 5.15 14.36 -6.35
CA GLN A 201 6.03 15.52 -6.59
C GLN A 201 7.51 15.17 -6.50
N LEU A 202 7.91 14.36 -5.50
CA LEU A 202 9.30 13.98 -5.33
C LEU A 202 9.81 13.12 -6.50
N PRO A 203 9.15 12.00 -6.88
CA PRO A 203 9.51 11.25 -8.09
C PRO A 203 9.56 12.11 -9.35
N LEU A 204 8.62 13.03 -9.54
CA LEU A 204 8.59 13.92 -10.71
C LEU A 204 9.82 14.84 -10.76
N GLN A 205 10.17 15.48 -9.64
CA GLN A 205 11.36 16.35 -9.56
C GLN A 205 12.67 15.58 -9.75
N LEU A 206 12.73 14.30 -9.36
CA LEU A 206 13.91 13.47 -9.58
C LEU A 206 14.15 13.23 -11.07
N VAL A 207 13.10 12.99 -11.86
CA VAL A 207 13.18 12.62 -13.28
C VAL A 207 13.14 13.80 -14.25
N GLU A 208 13.01 15.03 -13.73
CA GLU A 208 13.01 16.23 -14.56
C GLU A 208 14.28 16.30 -15.44
N PRO A 209 14.12 16.64 -16.73
CA PRO A 209 15.24 16.78 -17.66
C PRO A 209 16.01 18.07 -17.33
N VAL A 210 16.99 17.95 -16.44
CA VAL A 210 17.90 19.05 -16.12
C VAL A 210 19.05 19.04 -17.14
N THR A 211 19.03 19.97 -18.09
CA THR A 211 20.31 20.54 -18.58
C THR A 211 21.05 21.01 -17.34
N TRP A 212 22.29 20.57 -17.09
CA TRP A 212 23.14 20.84 -15.90
C TRP A 212 23.18 22.32 -15.44
N SER A 213 22.05 22.84 -14.98
CA SER A 213 21.81 24.22 -14.60
C SER A 213 21.47 24.23 -13.11
N ARG A 214 21.78 25.35 -12.44
CA ARG A 214 21.54 25.51 -11.00
C ARG A 214 20.05 25.59 -10.62
N ALA A 215 19.14 25.56 -11.60
CA ALA A 215 17.71 25.77 -11.38
C ALA A 215 16.93 24.51 -10.96
N GLY A 216 17.54 23.31 -11.00
CA GLY A 216 16.89 22.06 -10.61
C GLY A 216 17.14 21.66 -9.15
N LEU A 217 16.39 20.65 -8.66
CA LEU A 217 16.48 20.10 -7.30
C LEU A 217 17.94 19.86 -6.84
N PHE A 218 18.75 19.24 -7.69
CA PHE A 218 20.14 18.90 -7.41
C PHE A 218 21.11 20.09 -7.46
N GLY A 219 20.69 21.24 -7.99
CA GLY A 219 21.44 22.50 -7.96
C GLY A 219 21.20 23.31 -6.67
N SER A 220 20.17 22.95 -5.88
CA SER A 220 19.80 23.66 -4.66
C SER A 220 20.70 23.28 -3.48
N GLY A 221 21.43 24.26 -2.93
CA GLY A 221 22.19 24.06 -1.70
C GLY A 221 21.31 23.75 -0.48
N VAL A 222 20.06 24.24 -0.47
CA VAL A 222 19.09 23.96 0.60
C VAL A 222 18.69 22.49 0.60
N PHE A 223 18.47 21.90 -0.58
CA PHE A 223 18.19 20.48 -0.73
C PHE A 223 19.34 19.63 -0.16
N TRP A 224 20.58 19.94 -0.54
CA TRP A 224 21.75 19.21 -0.05
C TRP A 224 21.99 19.41 1.44
N CYS A 225 21.73 20.60 1.98
CA CYS A 225 21.78 20.83 3.42
C CYS A 225 20.77 19.92 4.15
N GLY A 226 19.51 19.90 3.72
CA GLY A 226 18.48 19.02 4.30
C GLY A 226 18.83 17.52 4.15
N PHE A 227 19.30 17.11 2.98
CA PHE A 227 19.76 15.74 2.73
C PHE A 227 20.89 15.34 3.67
N LEU A 228 21.93 16.19 3.83
CA LEU A 228 23.07 15.88 4.69
C LEU A 228 22.69 15.86 6.17
N VAL A 229 21.82 16.77 6.61
CA VAL A 229 21.32 16.81 7.99
C VAL A 229 20.56 15.52 8.35
N ALA A 230 19.82 14.92 7.42
CA ALA A 230 19.15 13.64 7.64
C ALA A 230 20.08 12.43 7.43
N ALA A 231 20.85 12.43 6.33
CA ALA A 231 21.63 11.27 5.90
C ALA A 231 22.86 11.01 6.78
N VAL A 232 23.53 12.06 7.30
CA VAL A 232 24.76 11.87 8.09
C VAL A 232 24.47 11.17 9.41
N PRO A 233 23.53 11.62 10.27
CA PRO A 233 23.22 10.90 11.51
C PRO A 233 22.76 9.46 11.25
N ASP A 234 21.86 9.26 10.28
CA ASP A 234 21.33 7.93 9.94
C ASP A 234 22.43 6.99 9.43
N MET A 235 23.38 7.49 8.63
CA MET A 235 24.52 6.72 8.15
C MET A 235 25.44 6.32 9.31
N PHE A 236 25.76 7.23 10.23
CA PHE A 236 26.61 6.91 11.38
C PHE A 236 25.94 5.92 12.33
N ASN A 237 24.62 6.02 12.53
CA ASN A 237 23.88 5.07 13.36
C ASN A 237 23.76 3.70 12.68
N SER A 238 23.55 3.66 11.36
CA SER A 238 23.57 2.43 10.58
C SER A 238 24.96 1.77 10.63
N LEU A 239 26.03 2.56 10.55
CA LEU A 239 27.40 2.09 10.69
C LEU A 239 27.70 1.61 12.11
N ASN A 240 27.23 2.30 13.16
CA ASN A 240 27.33 1.83 14.54
C ASN A 240 26.60 0.49 14.74
N PHE A 241 25.41 0.34 14.15
CA PHE A 241 24.65 -0.91 14.21
C PHE A 241 25.42 -2.09 13.58
N LEU A 242 26.06 -1.87 12.43
CA LEU A 242 26.86 -2.90 11.75
C LEU A 242 28.25 -3.09 12.40
N PHE A 243 28.84 -2.01 12.89
CA PHE A 243 30.17 -1.93 13.47
C PHE A 243 30.10 -1.14 14.79
N PRO A 244 29.89 -1.82 15.93
CA PRO A 244 29.70 -1.17 17.24
C PRO A 244 30.84 -0.24 17.70
N GLY A 245 32.02 -0.29 17.06
CA GLY A 245 33.13 0.63 17.31
C GLY A 245 32.96 2.04 16.75
N VAL A 246 31.99 2.29 15.86
CA VAL A 246 31.65 3.64 15.39
C VAL A 246 30.75 4.31 16.44
N PRO A 247 31.04 5.52 16.94
CA PRO A 247 30.16 6.16 17.92
C PRO A 247 28.81 6.51 17.28
N PRO A 248 27.68 6.24 17.96
CA PRO A 248 26.37 6.67 17.48
C PRO A 248 26.27 8.19 17.51
N MET A 249 25.54 8.78 16.55
CA MET A 249 25.28 10.22 16.50
C MET A 249 23.80 10.50 16.76
N GLY A 250 23.52 11.21 17.85
CA GLY A 250 22.22 11.81 18.17
C GLY A 250 21.13 10.87 18.73
N TYR A 251 21.00 9.65 18.20
CA TYR A 251 19.89 8.76 18.52
C TYR A 251 20.35 7.58 19.38
N THR A 252 19.82 7.45 20.60
CA THR A 252 20.12 6.34 21.53
C THR A 252 19.32 5.06 21.25
N GLY A 253 18.49 5.02 20.21
CA GLY A 253 17.61 3.88 19.93
C GLY A 253 18.14 2.98 18.82
N ASN A 254 18.77 1.86 19.15
CA ASN A 254 18.85 0.60 18.38
C ASN A 254 18.92 0.66 16.81
N GLY A 255 19.53 1.69 16.21
CA GLY A 255 19.58 1.84 14.75
C GLY A 255 18.28 2.32 14.08
N TYR A 256 17.35 2.92 14.83
CA TYR A 256 16.11 3.47 14.28
C TYR A 256 16.22 4.96 13.91
N SER A 257 15.74 5.35 12.73
CA SER A 257 15.71 6.74 12.22
C SER A 257 14.59 7.61 12.84
N TYR A 258 14.46 7.60 14.17
CA TYR A 258 13.55 8.52 14.87
C TYR A 258 14.03 8.88 16.27
N VAL A 259 13.74 10.10 16.71
CA VAL A 259 13.95 10.48 18.12
C VAL A 259 12.76 9.94 18.91
N ASP A 260 13.00 8.90 19.69
CA ASP A 260 11.98 8.39 20.60
C ASP A 260 11.95 9.21 21.90
N MET A 261 10.92 10.04 22.06
CA MET A 261 10.69 10.72 23.34
C MET A 261 9.85 9.89 24.31
N ARG A 262 9.66 8.57 24.08
CA ARG A 262 9.10 7.67 25.11
C ARG A 262 9.91 7.67 26.42
N TYR A 263 11.18 8.10 26.38
CA TYR A 263 11.98 8.31 27.60
C TYR A 263 11.55 9.55 28.43
N VAL A 264 10.68 10.41 27.89
CA VAL A 264 9.91 11.37 28.68
C VAL A 264 8.76 10.62 29.37
N LYS A 265 9.12 9.72 30.30
CA LYS A 265 8.22 8.92 31.16
C LYS A 265 7.35 9.77 32.13
N GLY A 266 7.06 11.02 31.80
CA GLY A 266 6.38 11.96 32.70
C GLY A 266 4.87 11.77 32.68
N LEU A 267 4.23 11.90 31.51
CA LEU A 267 2.78 12.10 31.47
C LEU A 267 1.97 10.88 31.95
N GLU A 268 2.39 9.67 31.59
CA GLU A 268 1.70 8.42 31.97
C GLU A 268 1.71 8.17 33.49
N GLN A 269 2.76 8.61 34.19
CA GLN A 269 2.83 8.51 35.65
C GLN A 269 1.82 9.46 36.33
N TYR A 270 1.62 10.65 35.76
CA TYR A 270 0.63 11.62 36.25
C TYR A 270 -0.81 11.30 35.82
N LEU A 271 -0.99 10.44 34.81
CA LEU A 271 -2.29 10.01 34.27
C LEU A 271 -2.65 8.57 34.66
N ALA A 272 -1.98 7.99 35.65
CA ALA A 272 -2.11 6.57 35.99
C ALA A 272 -3.47 6.17 36.59
N HIS A 273 -4.30 7.13 37.02
CA HIS A 273 -5.59 6.86 37.65
C HIS A 273 -6.79 7.11 36.71
N PRO A 274 -7.84 6.27 36.77
CA PRO A 274 -9.08 6.51 36.04
C PRO A 274 -9.71 7.87 36.41
N PRO A 275 -10.39 8.55 35.47
CA PRO A 275 -10.62 8.12 34.08
C PRO A 275 -9.47 8.47 33.12
N LEU A 276 -8.48 9.24 33.56
CA LEU A 276 -7.39 9.73 32.72
C LEU A 276 -6.46 8.62 32.21
N SER A 277 -6.36 7.51 32.95
CA SER A 277 -5.61 6.32 32.53
C SER A 277 -6.17 5.67 31.26
N ALA A 278 -7.44 5.90 30.93
CA ALA A 278 -8.07 5.43 29.70
C ALA A 278 -7.48 6.09 28.43
N MET A 279 -6.74 7.18 28.58
CA MET A 279 -6.02 7.82 27.48
C MET A 279 -5.04 6.86 26.79
N GLY A 280 -4.48 5.91 27.55
CA GLY A 280 -3.46 4.96 27.07
C GLY A 280 -2.17 5.65 26.64
N GLU A 281 -1.30 4.91 25.94
CA GLU A 281 0.02 5.42 25.52
C GLU A 281 -0.11 6.63 24.59
N THR A 282 0.73 7.65 24.80
CA THR A 282 0.84 8.82 23.92
C THR A 282 2.29 9.00 23.47
N PRO A 283 2.83 8.07 22.65
CA PRO A 283 4.22 8.14 22.24
C PRO A 283 4.43 9.37 21.36
N LEU A 284 5.44 10.16 21.69
CA LEU A 284 5.89 11.28 20.87
C LEU A 284 7.23 10.92 20.27
N SER A 285 7.27 10.83 18.94
CA SER A 285 8.45 10.41 18.21
C SER A 285 8.65 11.32 16.99
N PHE A 286 9.89 11.76 16.77
CA PHE A 286 10.22 12.60 15.61
C PHE A 286 10.80 11.76 14.48
N TYR A 287 10.09 11.68 13.38
CA TYR A 287 10.52 11.01 12.15
C TYR A 287 10.84 12.06 11.07
N PRO A 288 12.12 12.35 10.76
CA PRO A 288 12.50 13.33 9.74
C PRO A 288 11.84 13.08 8.38
N MET A 289 11.71 11.81 7.98
CA MET A 289 11.02 11.43 6.75
C MET A 289 9.52 11.81 6.76
N VAL A 290 8.80 11.53 7.85
CA VAL A 290 7.37 11.87 7.97
C VAL A 290 7.19 13.38 8.03
N ILE A 291 8.09 14.10 8.70
CA ILE A 291 8.12 15.57 8.71
C ILE A 291 8.31 16.10 7.28
N GLY A 292 9.25 15.53 6.53
CA GLY A 292 9.49 15.89 5.12
C GLY A 292 8.27 15.64 4.23
N LEU A 293 7.58 14.52 4.41
CA LEU A 293 6.30 14.25 3.73
C LEU A 293 5.21 15.23 4.18
N GLY A 294 5.17 15.58 5.46
CA GLY A 294 4.23 16.55 6.03
C GLY A 294 4.33 17.92 5.35
N VAL A 295 5.53 18.37 4.96
CA VAL A 295 5.72 19.63 4.20
C VAL A 295 4.99 19.63 2.86
N LEU A 296 4.72 18.45 2.27
CA LEU A 296 3.98 18.33 1.02
C LEU A 296 2.45 18.32 1.25
N MET A 297 1.98 18.10 2.48
CA MET A 297 0.55 17.95 2.77
C MET A 297 -0.15 19.30 2.94
N PRO A 298 -1.48 19.36 2.68
CA PRO A 298 -2.29 20.53 2.99
C PRO A 298 -2.25 20.91 4.48
N LEU A 299 -2.22 22.22 4.78
CA LEU A 299 -2.07 22.74 6.15
C LEU A 299 -3.29 22.43 7.03
N ASP A 300 -4.49 22.48 6.46
CA ASP A 300 -5.74 22.09 7.10
C ASP A 300 -5.73 20.61 7.51
N PHE A 301 -5.19 19.74 6.64
CA PHE A 301 -4.98 18.34 6.98
C PHE A 301 -3.99 18.17 8.14
N LEU A 302 -2.82 18.84 8.10
CA LEU A 302 -1.84 18.79 9.19
C LEU A 302 -2.41 19.31 10.51
N ALA A 303 -3.24 20.35 10.48
CA ALA A 303 -3.90 20.89 11.67
C ALA A 303 -4.96 19.93 12.24
N SER A 304 -5.61 19.14 11.37
CA SER A 304 -6.61 18.16 11.77
C SER A 304 -6.02 16.98 12.57
N VAL A 305 -4.80 16.54 12.23
CA VAL A 305 -4.14 15.38 12.87
C VAL A 305 -4.07 15.50 14.40
N PRO A 306 -3.45 16.54 14.99
CA PRO A 306 -3.40 16.67 16.45
C PRO A 306 -4.79 16.90 17.06
N LEU A 307 -5.67 17.66 16.39
CA LEU A 307 -7.02 17.94 16.89
C LEU A 307 -7.83 16.65 17.06
N PHE A 308 -7.89 15.81 16.02
CA PHE A 308 -8.65 14.55 16.06
C PHE A 308 -7.94 13.48 16.90
N TYR A 309 -6.60 13.48 16.93
CA TYR A 309 -5.84 12.61 17.84
C TYR A 309 -6.23 12.86 19.30
N TRP A 310 -6.18 14.12 19.76
CA TRP A 310 -6.59 14.47 21.11
C TRP A 310 -8.10 14.31 21.33
N GLY A 311 -8.91 14.52 20.30
CA GLY A 311 -10.34 14.20 20.31
C GLY A 311 -10.63 12.72 20.63
N TRP A 312 -9.98 11.78 19.96
CA TRP A 312 -10.10 10.35 20.25
C TRP A 312 -9.62 9.98 21.65
N LYS A 313 -8.52 10.59 22.11
CA LYS A 313 -8.01 10.42 23.48
C LYS A 313 -9.03 10.91 24.52
N ALA A 314 -9.66 12.07 24.28
CA ALA A 314 -10.71 12.60 25.14
C ALA A 314 -11.95 11.68 25.15
N GLN A 315 -12.37 11.12 24.00
CA GLN A 315 -13.48 10.17 23.95
C GLN A 315 -13.24 8.91 24.81
N LYS A 316 -12.02 8.37 24.82
CA LYS A 316 -11.66 7.23 25.67
C LYS A 316 -11.74 7.56 27.16
N VAL A 317 -11.23 8.74 27.55
CA VAL A 317 -11.35 9.23 28.93
C VAL A 317 -12.81 9.43 29.32
N LEU A 318 -13.61 10.07 28.46
CA LEU A 318 -15.04 10.30 28.71
C LEU A 318 -15.83 8.99 28.81
N THR A 319 -15.47 7.98 28.02
CA THR A 319 -16.09 6.65 28.10
C THR A 319 -15.99 6.06 29.50
N VAL A 320 -14.79 6.07 30.08
CA VAL A 320 -14.57 5.57 31.45
C VAL A 320 -15.16 6.51 32.49
N ALA A 321 -15.04 7.83 32.30
CA ALA A 321 -15.61 8.81 33.23
C ALA A 321 -17.14 8.70 33.37
N LEU A 322 -17.82 8.30 32.29
CA LEU A 322 -19.27 8.10 32.23
C LEU A 322 -19.70 6.65 32.47
N ALA A 323 -18.77 5.74 32.79
CA ALA A 323 -19.02 4.31 32.97
C ALA A 323 -19.71 3.63 31.76
N LEU A 324 -19.32 4.05 30.55
CA LEU A 324 -19.79 3.48 29.28
C LEU A 324 -18.89 2.36 28.75
N ASP A 325 -17.90 1.94 29.54
CA ASP A 325 -16.84 0.97 29.23
C ASP A 325 -17.26 -0.50 29.43
N LEU A 326 -18.56 -0.80 29.57
CA LEU A 326 -19.09 -2.16 29.66
C LEU A 326 -18.60 -3.08 28.52
N ASN A 327 -18.43 -2.50 27.34
CA ASN A 327 -17.72 -3.15 26.24
C ASN A 327 -16.31 -2.56 26.16
N PRO A 328 -15.24 -3.38 26.32
CA PRO A 328 -13.86 -2.91 26.23
C PRO A 328 -13.49 -2.22 24.91
N ARG A 329 -14.31 -2.42 23.86
CA ARG A 329 -14.12 -1.79 22.55
C ARG A 329 -14.79 -0.43 22.43
N PHE A 330 -15.71 -0.05 23.31
CA PHE A 330 -16.33 1.28 23.28
C PHE A 330 -15.24 2.36 23.49
N PRO A 331 -15.16 3.45 22.71
CA PRO A 331 -16.17 4.02 21.80
C PRO A 331 -16.11 3.51 20.34
N PHE A 332 -15.68 2.27 20.11
CA PHE A 332 -15.69 1.57 18.83
C PHE A 332 -14.85 2.27 17.76
N THR A 333 -13.59 2.57 18.08
CA THR A 333 -12.67 3.34 17.23
C THR A 333 -12.51 2.76 15.82
N GLU A 334 -12.48 1.45 15.68
CA GLU A 334 -12.35 0.74 14.42
C GLU A 334 -13.60 0.95 13.55
N PHE A 335 -14.80 0.96 14.14
CA PHE A 335 -16.04 1.23 13.43
C PHE A 335 -16.20 2.72 13.09
N GLN A 336 -15.70 3.62 13.93
CA GLN A 336 -15.63 5.05 13.60
C GLN A 336 -14.73 5.27 12.38
N SER A 337 -13.54 4.67 12.37
CA SER A 337 -12.61 4.70 11.25
C SER A 337 -13.25 4.11 9.99
N LEU A 338 -13.82 2.90 10.06
CA LEU A 338 -14.53 2.29 8.94
C LEU A 338 -15.64 3.20 8.39
N GLY A 339 -16.46 3.76 9.28
CA GLY A 339 -17.54 4.69 8.92
C GLY A 339 -17.01 5.94 8.22
N ALA A 340 -15.87 6.48 8.66
CA ALA A 340 -15.22 7.61 8.02
C ALA A 340 -14.74 7.27 6.59
N TYR A 341 -14.08 6.12 6.39
CA TYR A 341 -13.64 5.69 5.06
C TYR A 341 -14.82 5.42 4.11
N LEU A 342 -15.87 4.74 4.59
CA LEU A 342 -17.07 4.48 3.79
C LEU A 342 -17.81 5.79 3.45
N SER A 343 -17.88 6.74 4.40
CA SER A 343 -18.46 8.06 4.14
C SER A 343 -17.64 8.83 3.10
N PHE A 344 -16.31 8.79 3.21
CA PHE A 344 -15.41 9.41 2.24
C PHE A 344 -15.58 8.82 0.84
N PHE A 345 -15.70 7.48 0.74
CA PHE A 345 -16.03 6.79 -0.51
C PHE A 345 -17.38 7.25 -1.09
N ILE A 346 -18.44 7.26 -0.29
CA ILE A 346 -19.79 7.66 -0.75
C ILE A 346 -19.79 9.11 -1.24
N LEU A 347 -19.16 10.02 -0.50
CA LEU A 347 -19.02 11.43 -0.89
C LEU A 347 -18.22 11.56 -2.19
N SER A 348 -17.14 10.79 -2.33
CA SER A 348 -16.32 10.77 -3.55
C SER A 348 -17.12 10.35 -4.78
N LEU A 349 -17.93 9.29 -4.67
CA LEU A 349 -18.82 8.87 -5.75
C LEU A 349 -19.92 9.89 -6.03
N PHE A 350 -20.44 10.53 -4.98
CA PHE A 350 -21.46 11.56 -5.12
C PHE A 350 -20.93 12.78 -5.88
N VAL A 351 -19.70 13.21 -5.62
CA VAL A 351 -19.03 14.30 -6.36
C VAL A 351 -18.75 13.87 -7.81
N ALA A 352 -18.26 12.65 -8.03
CA ALA A 352 -17.92 12.13 -9.35
C ALA A 352 -19.14 11.72 -10.21
N ARG A 353 -20.37 11.69 -9.65
CA ARG A 353 -21.58 11.18 -10.32
C ARG A 353 -21.84 11.72 -11.73
N PRO A 354 -21.62 13.01 -12.08
CA PRO A 354 -21.90 13.49 -13.43
C PRO A 354 -20.93 12.86 -14.44
N HIS A 355 -19.65 12.77 -14.07
CA HIS A 355 -18.62 12.10 -14.87
C HIS A 355 -18.91 10.59 -15.01
N LEU A 356 -19.21 9.91 -13.91
CA LEU A 356 -19.54 8.48 -13.92
C LEU A 356 -20.76 8.17 -14.81
N ARG A 357 -21.75 9.07 -14.85
CA ARG A 357 -22.90 8.95 -15.75
C ARG A 357 -22.50 9.03 -17.22
N LEU A 358 -21.56 9.91 -17.60
CA LEU A 358 -21.05 10.03 -18.97
C LEU A 358 -20.23 8.80 -19.37
N VAL A 359 -19.36 8.33 -18.48
CA VAL A 359 -18.58 7.09 -18.66
C VAL A 359 -19.50 5.88 -18.88
N TRP A 360 -20.55 5.75 -18.07
CA TRP A 360 -21.54 4.68 -18.23
C TRP A 360 -22.28 4.76 -19.57
N GLN A 361 -22.70 5.97 -19.97
CA GLN A 361 -23.36 6.18 -21.27
C GLN A 361 -22.46 5.78 -22.44
N LYS A 362 -21.18 6.13 -22.39
CA LYS A 362 -20.17 5.72 -23.38
C LYS A 362 -20.00 4.21 -23.42
N ALA A 363 -19.89 3.56 -22.25
CA ALA A 363 -19.79 2.11 -22.13
C ALA A 363 -21.02 1.36 -22.67
N CYS A 364 -22.22 1.97 -22.60
CA CYS A 364 -23.46 1.46 -23.18
C CYS A 364 -23.67 1.84 -24.65
N GLY A 365 -22.66 2.38 -25.34
CA GLY A 365 -22.68 2.58 -26.79
C GLY A 365 -22.97 4.01 -27.27
N LYS A 366 -23.16 5.00 -26.38
CA LYS A 366 -23.27 6.41 -26.77
C LYS A 366 -21.88 6.99 -27.06
N ARG A 367 -21.42 6.83 -28.30
CA ARG A 367 -20.05 7.19 -28.73
C ARG A 367 -19.66 8.65 -28.45
N ASP A 368 -20.62 9.57 -28.53
CA ASP A 368 -20.37 11.01 -28.38
C ASP A 368 -20.52 11.51 -26.92
N ALA A 369 -20.75 10.62 -25.95
CA ALA A 369 -20.98 11.03 -24.56
C ALA A 369 -19.72 11.63 -23.88
N ILE A 370 -18.54 11.10 -24.19
CA ILE A 370 -17.24 11.60 -23.71
C ILE A 370 -16.14 11.11 -24.65
N ASP A 371 -15.16 11.96 -24.93
CA ASP A 371 -13.96 11.58 -25.69
C ASP A 371 -12.95 10.89 -24.78
N ASP A 372 -12.56 9.66 -25.14
CA ASP A 372 -11.62 8.79 -24.44
C ASP A 372 -10.33 8.51 -25.24
N ALA A 373 -10.07 9.25 -26.33
CA ALA A 373 -8.88 9.05 -27.15
C ALA A 373 -7.55 9.30 -26.40
N ALA A 374 -7.56 10.18 -25.40
CA ALA A 374 -6.41 10.49 -24.56
C ALA A 374 -6.36 9.64 -23.26
N GLU A 375 -7.28 8.69 -23.08
CA GLU A 375 -7.29 7.81 -21.92
C GLU A 375 -6.38 6.57 -22.14
N PRO A 376 -5.67 6.07 -21.11
CA PRO A 376 -4.84 4.87 -21.20
C PRO A 376 -5.58 3.64 -21.71
N MET A 377 -6.89 3.59 -21.46
CA MET A 377 -7.77 2.55 -21.97
C MET A 377 -9.15 3.12 -22.27
N PRO A 378 -9.88 2.58 -23.26
CA PRO A 378 -11.24 3.00 -23.57
C PRO A 378 -12.17 2.80 -22.37
N TYR A 379 -13.12 3.73 -22.15
CA TYR A 379 -14.02 3.64 -21.00
C TYR A 379 -14.92 2.40 -21.03
N ALA A 380 -15.32 1.95 -22.22
CA ALA A 380 -16.08 0.71 -22.38
C ALA A 380 -15.29 -0.50 -21.88
N LEU A 381 -13.98 -0.57 -22.18
CA LEU A 381 -13.11 -1.64 -21.71
C LEU A 381 -12.90 -1.55 -20.20
N ALA A 382 -12.74 -0.34 -19.64
CA ALA A 382 -12.58 -0.16 -18.20
C ALA A 382 -13.83 -0.61 -17.43
N VAL A 383 -15.03 -0.21 -17.87
CA VAL A 383 -16.29 -0.58 -17.21
C VAL A 383 -16.57 -2.08 -17.35
N TRP A 384 -16.61 -2.62 -18.56
CA TRP A 384 -16.95 -4.02 -18.79
C TRP A 384 -15.83 -4.97 -18.35
N GLY A 385 -14.57 -4.59 -18.55
CA GLY A 385 -13.41 -5.33 -18.05
C GLY A 385 -13.33 -5.35 -16.53
N GLY A 386 -13.70 -4.24 -15.87
CA GLY A 386 -13.83 -4.18 -14.42
C GLY A 386 -14.96 -5.08 -13.90
N LEU A 387 -16.17 -4.98 -14.48
CA LEU A 387 -17.31 -5.81 -14.08
C LEU A 387 -17.06 -7.31 -14.31
N ALA A 388 -16.51 -7.68 -15.46
CA ALA A 388 -16.11 -9.06 -15.74
C ALA A 388 -15.01 -9.53 -14.79
N GLY A 389 -14.07 -8.66 -14.44
CA GLY A 389 -13.02 -8.95 -13.46
C GLY A 389 -13.58 -9.21 -12.07
N VAL A 390 -14.52 -8.38 -11.59
CA VAL A 390 -15.22 -8.61 -10.32
C VAL A 390 -16.01 -9.91 -10.33
N ALA A 391 -16.73 -10.21 -11.43
CA ALA A 391 -17.46 -11.47 -11.55
C ALA A 391 -16.51 -12.69 -11.51
N ALA A 392 -15.36 -12.60 -12.16
CA ALA A 392 -14.33 -13.63 -12.13
C ALA A 392 -13.67 -13.77 -10.74
N LEU A 393 -13.50 -12.67 -9.99
CA LEU A 393 -13.03 -12.70 -8.61
C LEU A 393 -14.05 -13.40 -7.69
N VAL A 394 -15.33 -13.06 -7.81
CA VAL A 394 -16.41 -13.73 -7.05
C VAL A 394 -16.45 -15.22 -7.39
N TRP A 395 -16.35 -15.59 -8.67
CA TRP A 395 -16.26 -16.97 -9.10
C TRP A 395 -15.04 -17.70 -8.50
N PHE A 396 -13.87 -17.06 -8.49
CA PHE A 396 -12.66 -17.61 -7.87
C PHE A 396 -12.83 -17.83 -6.36
N THR A 397 -13.45 -16.89 -5.65
CA THR A 397 -13.76 -17.07 -4.22
C THR A 397 -14.78 -18.17 -3.96
N GLY A 398 -15.64 -18.49 -4.94
CA GLY A 398 -16.49 -19.67 -4.90
C GLY A 398 -15.68 -20.98 -4.81
N ALA A 399 -14.53 -21.06 -5.48
CA ALA A 399 -13.62 -22.20 -5.37
C ALA A 399 -12.91 -22.28 -4.01
N MET A 400 -12.94 -21.23 -3.19
CA MET A 400 -12.48 -21.23 -1.80
C MET A 400 -13.57 -21.71 -0.83
N GLY A 401 -14.82 -21.88 -1.29
CA GLY A 401 -15.97 -22.18 -0.44
C GLY A 401 -16.80 -20.96 -0.04
N LEU A 402 -16.50 -19.78 -0.58
CA LEU A 402 -17.27 -18.57 -0.30
C LEU A 402 -18.58 -18.56 -1.10
N THR A 403 -19.70 -18.32 -0.43
CA THR A 403 -21.01 -18.19 -1.07
C THR A 403 -21.03 -16.95 -1.96
N TRP A 404 -21.60 -17.05 -3.16
CA TRP A 404 -21.51 -15.99 -4.18
C TRP A 404 -21.92 -14.60 -3.68
N TRP A 405 -22.99 -14.48 -2.88
CA TRP A 405 -23.47 -13.20 -2.38
C TRP A 405 -22.52 -12.62 -1.30
N VAL A 406 -21.89 -13.47 -0.49
CA VAL A 406 -20.85 -13.06 0.46
C VAL A 406 -19.63 -12.54 -0.31
N GLY A 407 -19.25 -13.22 -1.40
CA GLY A 407 -18.19 -12.77 -2.31
C GLY A 407 -18.48 -11.40 -2.93
N VAL A 408 -19.73 -11.18 -3.39
CA VAL A 408 -20.14 -9.86 -3.92
C VAL A 408 -20.00 -8.77 -2.84
N LEU A 409 -20.53 -9.00 -1.63
CA LEU A 409 -20.42 -8.02 -0.54
C LEU A 409 -18.95 -7.77 -0.13
N PHE A 410 -18.14 -8.83 -0.09
CA PHE A 410 -16.71 -8.74 0.21
C PHE A 410 -16.02 -7.78 -0.76
N PHE A 411 -16.19 -7.98 -2.07
CA PHE A 411 -15.52 -7.14 -3.07
C PHE A 411 -16.10 -5.74 -3.15
N VAL A 412 -17.40 -5.54 -2.89
CA VAL A 412 -17.99 -4.19 -2.77
C VAL A 412 -17.31 -3.41 -1.65
N ILE A 413 -17.19 -3.99 -0.45
CA ILE A 413 -16.52 -3.33 0.68
C ILE A 413 -15.03 -3.15 0.38
N TYR A 414 -14.35 -4.17 -0.16
CA TYR A 414 -12.93 -4.11 -0.50
C TYR A 414 -12.62 -2.96 -1.47
N PHE A 415 -13.36 -2.85 -2.58
CA PHE A 415 -13.12 -1.80 -3.57
C PHE A 415 -13.60 -0.42 -3.10
N ALA A 416 -14.61 -0.35 -2.22
CA ALA A 416 -14.98 0.91 -1.56
C ALA A 416 -13.83 1.45 -0.70
N LEU A 417 -13.21 0.58 0.12
CA LEU A 417 -12.03 0.92 0.90
C LEU A 417 -10.84 1.28 -0.01
N ALA A 418 -10.60 0.50 -1.06
CA ALA A 418 -9.54 0.76 -2.03
C ALA A 418 -9.67 2.16 -2.66
N ILE A 419 -10.88 2.54 -3.11
CA ILE A 419 -11.14 3.87 -3.70
C ILE A 419 -10.95 4.98 -2.66
N ALA A 420 -11.40 4.79 -1.43
CA ALA A 420 -11.21 5.75 -0.35
C ALA A 420 -9.71 5.98 -0.05
N ILE A 421 -8.94 4.89 0.08
CA ILE A 421 -7.49 4.93 0.28
C ILE A 421 -6.81 5.69 -0.85
N THR A 422 -7.10 5.33 -2.10
CA THR A 422 -6.49 5.96 -3.28
C THR A 422 -6.79 7.44 -3.34
N ARG A 423 -8.03 7.84 -3.07
CA ARG A 423 -8.38 9.26 -3.05
C ARG A 423 -7.64 10.00 -1.94
N MET A 424 -7.55 9.45 -0.73
CA MET A 424 -6.79 10.10 0.35
C MET A 424 -5.30 10.25 0.01
N ARG A 425 -4.69 9.24 -0.61
CA ARG A 425 -3.30 9.32 -1.09
C ARG A 425 -3.13 10.40 -2.15
N ALA A 426 -4.06 10.46 -3.10
CA ALA A 426 -4.07 11.45 -4.18
C ALA A 426 -4.32 12.89 -3.70
N GLU A 427 -5.18 13.08 -2.72
CA GLU A 427 -5.62 14.41 -2.26
C GLU A 427 -4.71 14.95 -1.15
N LEU A 428 -4.45 14.14 -0.13
CA LEU A 428 -3.81 14.56 1.12
C LEU A 428 -2.33 14.21 1.15
N GLY A 429 -1.92 13.17 0.41
CA GLY A 429 -0.56 12.66 0.43
C GLY A 429 -0.18 11.94 1.73
N THR A 430 -1.17 11.39 2.45
CA THR A 430 -0.98 10.69 3.73
C THR A 430 0.19 9.69 3.67
N PRO A 431 1.13 9.72 4.62
CA PRO A 431 2.37 8.96 4.51
C PRO A 431 2.14 7.47 4.78
N VAL A 432 1.17 7.17 5.64
CA VAL A 432 0.75 5.84 6.08
C VAL A 432 -0.76 5.85 6.25
N HIS A 433 -1.41 4.74 5.94
CA HIS A 433 -2.78 4.45 6.29
C HIS A 433 -2.82 3.02 6.84
N ASP A 434 -3.51 2.81 7.96
CA ASP A 434 -3.66 1.50 8.58
C ASP A 434 -5.14 1.27 8.88
N LEU A 435 -5.70 0.26 8.22
CA LEU A 435 -7.07 -0.20 8.35
C LEU A 435 -7.13 -1.57 9.02
N HIS A 436 -6.22 -1.83 9.97
CA HIS A 436 -6.22 -3.09 10.69
C HIS A 436 -7.60 -3.39 11.27
N GLN A 437 -8.08 -4.60 11.05
CA GLN A 437 -9.39 -5.07 11.52
C GLN A 437 -10.61 -4.34 10.93
N CYS A 438 -10.43 -3.57 9.86
CA CYS A 438 -11.50 -2.86 9.15
C CYS A 438 -11.81 -3.47 7.77
N GLY A 439 -11.14 -4.58 7.42
CA GLY A 439 -11.36 -5.31 6.17
C GLY A 439 -12.74 -5.98 6.08
N PRO A 440 -13.18 -6.35 4.86
CA PRO A 440 -14.49 -6.94 4.61
C PRO A 440 -14.78 -8.22 5.41
N ASP A 441 -13.78 -9.05 5.65
CA ASP A 441 -13.86 -10.24 6.51
C ASP A 441 -14.29 -9.88 7.94
N MET A 442 -13.73 -8.80 8.51
CA MET A 442 -14.12 -8.31 9.84
C MET A 442 -15.45 -7.57 9.81
N VAL A 443 -15.71 -6.75 8.79
CA VAL A 443 -16.98 -5.99 8.69
C VAL A 443 -18.18 -6.92 8.62
N LEU A 444 -18.12 -7.92 7.74
CA LEU A 444 -19.22 -8.86 7.55
C LEU A 444 -19.47 -9.69 8.82
N THR A 445 -18.41 -10.25 9.41
CA THR A 445 -18.53 -11.10 10.60
C THR A 445 -18.92 -10.32 11.85
N ARG A 446 -18.53 -9.06 11.99
CA ARG A 446 -18.89 -8.23 13.15
C ARG A 446 -20.28 -7.62 13.05
N LEU A 447 -20.76 -7.27 11.86
CA LEU A 447 -22.11 -6.70 11.69
C LEU A 447 -23.20 -7.77 11.77
N ALA A 448 -23.03 -8.89 11.07
CA ALA A 448 -24.03 -9.97 11.05
C ALA A 448 -23.83 -11.00 12.17
N GLY A 449 -22.65 -11.02 12.79
CA GLY A 449 -22.22 -12.07 13.71
C GLY A 449 -21.65 -13.28 12.97
N SER A 450 -20.68 -13.97 13.56
CA SER A 450 -20.05 -15.16 12.94
C SER A 450 -21.05 -16.29 12.68
N ARG A 451 -22.10 -16.42 13.50
CA ARG A 451 -23.15 -17.44 13.35
C ARG A 451 -24.05 -17.22 12.12
N ALA A 452 -23.98 -16.06 11.47
CA ALA A 452 -24.72 -15.80 10.24
C ALA A 452 -24.06 -16.42 8.99
N PHE A 453 -22.84 -16.98 9.14
CA PHE A 453 -22.06 -17.55 8.06
C PHE A 453 -21.70 -18.99 8.37
N ASP A 454 -21.83 -19.88 7.39
CA ASP A 454 -21.36 -21.26 7.49
C ASP A 454 -19.83 -21.33 7.66
N ASP A 455 -19.33 -22.42 8.24
CA ASP A 455 -17.90 -22.61 8.52
C ASP A 455 -17.01 -22.44 7.27
N SER A 456 -17.49 -22.90 6.11
CA SER A 456 -16.78 -22.75 4.84
C SER A 456 -16.62 -21.27 4.43
N ASN A 457 -17.65 -20.44 4.67
CA ASN A 457 -17.56 -19.00 4.43
C ASN A 457 -16.55 -18.35 5.38
N LEU A 458 -16.54 -18.73 6.66
CA LEU A 458 -15.61 -18.19 7.64
C LEU A 458 -14.16 -18.54 7.32
N VAL A 459 -13.89 -19.77 6.89
CA VAL A 459 -12.56 -20.22 6.45
C VAL A 459 -12.12 -19.46 5.20
N ALA A 460 -13.00 -19.33 4.19
CA ALA A 460 -12.70 -18.57 2.99
C ALA A 460 -12.43 -17.09 3.27
N LEU A 461 -13.23 -16.44 4.13
CA LEU A 461 -12.99 -15.06 4.57
C LEU A 461 -11.64 -14.90 5.30
N GLY A 462 -11.29 -15.87 6.16
CA GLY A 462 -9.99 -15.90 6.83
C GLY A 462 -8.81 -16.01 5.85
N MET A 463 -8.95 -16.79 4.78
CA MET A 463 -7.94 -16.88 3.72
C MET A 463 -7.80 -15.58 2.93
N LEU A 464 -8.92 -14.89 2.66
CA LEU A 464 -8.92 -13.58 2.00
C LEU A 464 -8.28 -12.47 2.88
N GLY A 465 -8.14 -12.75 4.19
CA GLY A 465 -7.28 -12.04 5.15
C GLY A 465 -5.88 -11.70 4.62
N ALA A 466 -5.35 -12.53 3.71
CA ALA A 466 -4.01 -12.42 3.17
C ALA A 466 -3.67 -11.12 2.42
N PHE A 467 -4.67 -10.36 1.95
CA PHE A 467 -4.45 -9.11 1.19
C PHE A 467 -5.30 -7.92 1.66
N ASN A 468 -6.08 -8.09 2.72
CA ASN A 468 -7.03 -7.07 3.21
C ASN A 468 -6.88 -6.78 4.72
N GLN A 469 -5.80 -7.24 5.34
CA GLN A 469 -5.63 -7.19 6.79
C GLN A 469 -5.50 -5.77 7.35
N ALA A 470 -4.69 -4.93 6.70
CA ALA A 470 -4.42 -3.56 7.13
C ALA A 470 -4.28 -2.55 5.98
N TYR A 471 -4.28 -3.03 4.73
CA TYR A 471 -4.23 -2.23 3.50
C TYR A 471 -2.99 -1.34 3.31
N ARG A 472 -1.95 -1.43 4.15
CA ARG A 472 -0.81 -0.49 4.10
C ARG A 472 -0.05 -0.54 2.76
N SER A 473 0.05 -1.74 2.18
CA SER A 473 0.69 -2.01 0.88
C SER A 473 -0.30 -2.03 -0.28
N HIS A 474 -1.21 -1.05 -0.35
CA HIS A 474 -2.22 -1.02 -1.40
C HIS A 474 -1.63 -0.64 -2.78
N PRO A 475 -1.86 -1.43 -3.86
CA PRO A 475 -1.28 -1.15 -5.19
C PRO A 475 -1.88 0.04 -5.94
N MET A 476 -3.13 0.41 -5.65
CA MET A 476 -3.68 1.65 -6.22
C MET A 476 -2.97 2.87 -5.63
N PRO A 477 -2.72 3.91 -6.45
CA PRO A 477 -1.84 5.04 -6.12
C PRO A 477 -2.31 5.89 -4.93
#